data_AF-A0AAE4I3P4-F1
#
_entry.id   AF-A0AAE4I3P4-F1
#
_cell.length_a   1.000
_cell.length_b   1.000
_cell.length_c   1.000
_cell.angle_alpha   90.00
_cell.angle_beta   90.00
_cell.angle_gamma   90.00
#
_symmetry.space_group_name_H-M   'P 1'
#
loop_
_entity.id
_entity.type
_entity.pdbx_description
1 polymer ?
#
loop_
_entity_poly.entity_id
_entity_poly.type
_entity_poly.pdbx_seq_one_letter_code
_entity_poly.pdbx_strand_id
1 'polypeptide(L)'
;MKKLVVGCLLVSVLVLGACQKSATKTTVASTGEVSSTVASTSSTSEEKKSTLSSSSATESISSATFESAVSSSSELPASTIASSQPDNLALAQQQLVGKSFSLAPVLFDGQAVNQAMDENKAPQNLVHDGGAYISFTSESTAFVELAGSYRPNYEDEYTMTNETITVANQTIPYSITNGVLTFDSWTTELDGHTITWAFE
;
A
#
# COMPACT_ATOMS: atom_id res chain seq x y z
N MET A 1 24.36 46.07 -13.65
CA MET A 1 25.53 46.46 -12.82
C MET A 1 25.76 45.33 -11.83
N LYS A 2 27.00 44.83 -11.78
CA LYS A 2 27.46 43.69 -10.97
C LYS A 2 27.55 44.07 -9.50
N LYS A 3 27.11 43.23 -8.56
CA LYS A 3 27.82 42.99 -7.29
C LYS A 3 27.64 41.53 -6.84
N LEU A 4 28.72 40.81 -7.09
CA LEU A 4 29.10 39.52 -6.51
C LEU A 4 29.47 39.79 -5.04
N VAL A 5 28.96 39.00 -4.09
CA VAL A 5 29.52 38.94 -2.73
C VAL A 5 29.92 37.51 -2.44
N VAL A 6 31.23 37.32 -2.52
CA VAL A 6 32.02 36.19 -2.06
C VAL A 6 32.30 36.37 -0.57
N GLY A 7 32.26 35.28 0.19
CA GLY A 7 32.82 35.20 1.53
C GLY A 7 31.99 34.28 2.43
N CYS A 8 32.53 33.39 3.23
CA CYS A 8 33.92 33.04 3.49
C CYS A 8 33.87 31.65 4.14
N LEU A 9 34.67 30.72 3.61
CA LEU A 9 34.84 29.38 4.12
C LEU A 9 35.62 29.47 5.46
N LEU A 10 34.99 29.13 6.58
CA LEU A 10 35.69 28.90 7.85
C LEU A 10 35.60 27.42 8.19
N VAL A 11 36.69 26.73 7.87
CA VAL A 11 37.04 25.40 8.36
C VAL A 11 37.46 25.56 9.82
N SER A 12 36.70 24.95 10.73
CA SER A 12 37.13 24.72 12.11
C SER A 12 37.38 23.23 12.29
N VAL A 13 38.66 22.85 12.24
CA VAL A 13 39.20 21.58 12.73
C VAL A 13 39.72 21.83 14.14
N LEU A 14 39.23 21.08 15.12
CA LEU A 14 39.87 20.72 16.41
C LEU A 14 38.84 19.91 17.22
N VAL A 15 39.11 18.83 17.95
CA VAL A 15 40.20 17.85 18.06
C VAL A 15 39.67 16.80 19.07
N LEU A 16 40.00 15.53 18.82
CA LEU A 16 40.13 14.37 19.73
C LEU A 16 39.31 14.33 21.04
N GLY A 17 38.41 13.36 21.11
CA GLY A 17 37.96 12.70 22.34
C GLY A 17 38.00 11.18 22.16
N ALA A 18 39.12 10.54 22.49
CA ALA A 18 39.22 9.10 22.66
C ALA A 18 39.09 8.77 24.15
N CYS A 19 38.13 7.92 24.51
CA CYS A 19 38.04 7.14 25.75
C CYS A 19 36.75 6.29 25.66
N GLN A 20 36.66 5.02 26.01
CA GLN A 20 37.61 3.95 26.30
C GLN A 20 36.72 2.68 26.29
N LYS A 21 37.20 1.62 25.65
CA LYS A 21 36.58 0.29 25.67
C LYS A 21 36.81 -0.34 27.04
N SER A 22 35.75 -0.64 27.78
CA SER A 22 35.81 -1.60 28.90
C SER A 22 35.05 -2.86 28.53
N ALA A 23 35.83 -3.89 28.17
CA ALA A 23 35.37 -5.26 28.21
C ALA A 23 35.52 -5.77 29.64
N THR A 24 34.47 -6.30 30.23
CA THR A 24 34.56 -7.18 31.41
C THR A 24 34.13 -8.57 30.99
N LYS A 25 35.13 -9.45 30.89
CA LYS A 25 34.99 -10.90 30.80
C LYS A 25 35.51 -11.48 32.11
N THR A 26 34.67 -12.19 32.85
CA THR A 26 35.00 -13.21 33.87
C THR A 26 33.79 -14.15 33.92
N THR A 27 33.76 -15.32 33.23
CA THR A 27 34.41 -16.63 33.55
C THR A 27 33.97 -17.18 34.92
N VAL A 28 32.87 -17.96 34.97
CA VAL A 28 32.73 -19.44 34.89
C VAL A 28 33.22 -20.21 36.14
N ALA A 29 32.30 -20.97 36.75
CA ALA A 29 32.43 -22.33 37.32
C ALA A 29 31.13 -22.67 38.08
N SER A 30 30.50 -23.86 38.04
CA SER A 30 30.76 -25.11 37.33
C SER A 30 29.57 -26.08 37.55
N THR A 31 29.36 -26.94 36.55
CA THR A 31 29.00 -28.38 36.62
C THR A 31 27.61 -28.85 37.09
N GLY A 32 26.99 -29.59 36.17
CA GLY A 32 25.93 -30.57 36.43
C GLY A 32 25.41 -31.20 35.13
N GLU A 33 26.24 -31.98 34.44
CA GLU A 33 25.80 -32.92 33.39
C GLU A 33 24.90 -34.01 33.97
N VAL A 34 23.78 -34.36 33.31
CA VAL A 34 23.40 -35.76 33.05
C VAL A 34 22.61 -35.85 31.74
N SER A 35 23.11 -36.74 30.88
CA SER A 35 22.59 -37.25 29.61
C SER A 35 21.30 -38.08 29.77
N SER A 36 20.40 -38.00 28.78
CA SER A 36 19.72 -39.22 28.32
C SER A 36 19.39 -39.13 26.82
N THR A 37 20.12 -39.95 26.07
CA THR A 37 19.79 -40.44 24.74
C THR A 37 18.87 -41.64 24.88
N VAL A 38 17.72 -41.66 24.21
CA VAL A 38 17.13 -42.90 23.68
C VAL A 38 16.45 -42.61 22.35
N ALA A 39 16.70 -43.53 21.42
CA ALA A 39 16.48 -43.42 20.00
C ALA A 39 15.17 -44.09 19.55
N SER A 40 14.69 -43.61 18.40
CA SER A 40 14.06 -44.35 17.31
C SER A 40 12.74 -45.10 17.54
N THR A 41 11.71 -44.70 16.80
CA THR A 41 11.04 -45.63 15.88
C THR A 41 10.34 -44.89 14.73
N SER A 42 10.76 -45.26 13.54
CA SER A 42 10.17 -45.04 12.22
C SER A 42 8.75 -45.57 12.09
N SER A 43 7.91 -44.92 11.27
CA SER A 43 7.00 -45.59 10.33
C SER A 43 6.56 -44.62 9.23
N THR A 44 6.78 -45.08 8.01
CA THR A 44 6.59 -44.45 6.71
C THR A 44 5.12 -44.49 6.28
N SER A 45 4.73 -43.48 5.48
CA SER A 45 3.76 -43.49 4.37
C SER A 45 2.36 -44.11 4.55
N GLU A 46 1.33 -43.30 4.28
CA GLU A 46 0.24 -43.70 3.37
C GLU A 46 -0.46 -42.46 2.78
N GLU A 47 -0.46 -42.40 1.44
CA GLU A 47 -1.25 -41.47 0.63
C GLU A 47 -2.74 -41.72 0.81
N LYS A 48 -3.55 -40.66 0.85
CA LYS A 48 -4.93 -40.75 0.34
C LYS A 48 -5.39 -39.49 -0.37
N LYS A 49 -5.16 -39.53 -1.68
CA LYS A 49 -5.90 -38.87 -2.76
C LYS A 49 -7.42 -39.02 -2.57
N SER A 50 -8.14 -37.91 -2.64
CA SER A 50 -9.61 -37.86 -2.80
C SER A 50 -9.93 -36.67 -3.71
N THR A 51 -9.88 -36.88 -5.02
CA THR A 51 -11.05 -37.01 -5.92
C THR A 51 -11.84 -35.72 -6.10
N LEU A 52 -11.59 -35.13 -7.29
CA LEU A 52 -12.47 -34.27 -8.07
C LEU A 52 -13.95 -34.69 -7.94
N SER A 53 -14.80 -33.72 -7.63
CA SER A 53 -16.22 -33.77 -7.98
C SER A 53 -16.53 -32.56 -8.85
N SER A 54 -16.56 -32.81 -10.15
CA SER A 54 -17.26 -32.03 -11.16
C SER A 54 -18.77 -32.17 -10.93
N SER A 55 -19.46 -31.04 -10.83
CA SER A 55 -20.91 -31.00 -11.06
C SER A 55 -21.20 -29.84 -11.99
N SER A 56 -21.21 -30.16 -13.29
CA SER A 56 -21.87 -29.36 -14.31
C SER A 56 -23.37 -29.48 -14.10
N ALA A 57 -24.03 -28.35 -13.91
CA ALA A 57 -25.47 -28.21 -14.15
C ALA A 57 -25.63 -27.08 -15.16
N THR A 58 -26.02 -27.49 -16.36
CA THR A 58 -26.61 -26.66 -17.41
C THR A 58 -28.04 -26.25 -17.02
N GLU A 59 -28.60 -25.33 -17.83
CA GLU A 59 -30.01 -24.85 -17.83
C GLU A 59 -30.23 -23.56 -17.01
N SER A 60 -30.80 -22.46 -17.51
CA SER A 60 -31.50 -22.19 -18.76
C SER A 60 -31.51 -20.70 -19.07
N ILE A 61 -31.56 -20.42 -20.37
CA ILE A 61 -31.75 -19.14 -21.02
C ILE A 61 -33.19 -18.68 -20.76
N SER A 62 -33.37 -17.48 -20.22
CA SER A 62 -34.67 -16.80 -20.20
C SER A 62 -34.49 -15.37 -20.69
N SER A 63 -34.66 -15.23 -22.01
CA SER A 63 -34.86 -13.96 -22.69
C SER A 63 -36.23 -13.40 -22.28
N ALA A 64 -36.23 -12.30 -21.54
CA ALA A 64 -37.42 -11.47 -21.37
C ALA A 64 -37.28 -10.23 -22.25
N THR A 65 -37.96 -10.30 -23.39
CA THR A 65 -38.37 -9.18 -24.23
C THR A 65 -38.94 -8.06 -23.37
N PHE A 66 -38.34 -6.86 -23.43
CA PHE A 66 -39.04 -5.64 -23.07
C PHE A 66 -39.34 -4.85 -24.34
N GLU A 67 -40.63 -4.60 -24.49
CA GLU A 67 -41.30 -3.97 -25.60
C GLU A 67 -40.76 -2.57 -25.91
N SER A 68 -40.76 -2.28 -27.21
CA SER A 68 -40.58 -0.95 -27.77
C SER A 68 -41.75 -0.05 -27.38
N ALA A 69 -41.46 1.08 -26.74
CA ALA A 69 -42.37 2.22 -26.70
C ALA A 69 -41.76 3.34 -27.56
N VAL A 70 -42.26 3.43 -28.78
CA VAL A 70 -42.15 4.57 -29.68
C VAL A 70 -42.81 5.80 -29.05
N SER A 71 -42.12 6.93 -29.03
CA SER A 71 -42.79 8.24 -29.06
C SER A 71 -41.87 9.35 -29.55
N SER A 72 -42.19 9.78 -30.77
CA SER A 72 -42.27 11.16 -31.25
C SER A 72 -41.02 12.02 -31.29
N SER A 73 -40.57 12.23 -32.53
CA SER A 73 -39.78 13.36 -33.00
C SER A 73 -40.30 14.71 -32.51
N SER A 74 -39.36 15.54 -32.04
CA SER A 74 -39.39 16.98 -32.26
C SER A 74 -37.99 17.43 -32.67
N GLU A 75 -37.91 18.13 -33.79
CA GLU A 75 -36.70 18.63 -34.42
C GLU A 75 -36.13 19.86 -33.68
N LEU A 76 -34.79 19.84 -33.49
CA LEU A 76 -33.83 20.98 -33.44
C LEU A 76 -33.81 21.88 -32.18
N PRO A 77 -32.65 22.49 -31.79
CA PRO A 77 -31.52 22.90 -32.64
C PRO A 77 -30.14 22.34 -32.25
N ALA A 78 -29.23 22.43 -33.23
CA ALA A 78 -27.80 22.14 -33.10
C ALA A 78 -27.21 22.83 -31.87
N SER A 79 -26.91 22.03 -30.86
CA SER A 79 -26.15 22.48 -29.69
C SER A 79 -24.72 21.98 -29.87
N THR A 80 -23.82 22.96 -30.01
CA THR A 80 -22.39 22.93 -29.74
C THR A 80 -21.89 21.57 -29.26
N ILE A 81 -21.09 20.88 -30.09
CA ILE A 81 -20.19 19.84 -29.62
C ILE A 81 -19.17 20.54 -28.71
N ALA A 82 -19.56 20.79 -27.47
CA ALA A 82 -18.60 20.95 -26.40
C ALA A 82 -17.92 19.60 -26.30
N SER A 83 -16.61 19.55 -26.54
CA SER A 83 -15.82 18.37 -26.22
C SER A 83 -15.93 18.16 -24.71
N SER A 84 -16.94 17.42 -24.28
CA SER A 84 -17.07 16.95 -22.91
C SER A 84 -15.97 15.93 -22.72
N GLN A 85 -14.78 16.41 -22.37
CA GLN A 85 -13.87 15.59 -21.57
C GLN A 85 -14.71 15.05 -20.41
N PRO A 86 -14.74 13.73 -20.19
CA PRO A 86 -15.41 13.18 -19.04
C PRO A 86 -14.85 13.88 -17.80
N ASP A 87 -15.73 14.19 -16.84
CA ASP A 87 -15.30 14.69 -15.55
C ASP A 87 -14.34 13.65 -14.95
N ASN A 88 -13.05 13.99 -14.87
CA ASN A 88 -12.00 13.07 -14.43
C ASN A 88 -12.32 12.51 -13.03
N LEU A 89 -12.99 13.32 -12.19
CA LEU A 89 -13.46 12.90 -10.88
C LEU A 89 -14.50 11.78 -10.99
N ALA A 90 -15.53 11.96 -11.81
CA ALA A 90 -16.59 10.97 -11.99
C ALA A 90 -16.05 9.67 -12.61
N LEU A 91 -15.11 9.78 -13.56
CA LEU A 91 -14.45 8.63 -14.17
C LEU A 91 -13.56 7.87 -13.17
N ALA A 92 -12.78 8.59 -12.36
CA ALA A 92 -11.95 8.00 -11.32
C ALA A 92 -12.82 7.28 -10.28
N GLN A 93 -13.88 7.93 -9.79
CA GLN A 93 -14.81 7.37 -8.82
C GLN A 93 -15.49 6.10 -9.35
N GLN A 94 -15.97 6.11 -10.60
CA GLN A 94 -16.54 4.91 -11.25
C GLN A 94 -15.55 3.74 -11.32
N GLN A 95 -14.26 4.00 -11.59
CA GLN A 95 -13.23 2.96 -11.67
C GLN A 95 -12.77 2.46 -10.30
N LEU A 96 -12.90 3.29 -9.28
CA LEU A 96 -12.47 3.01 -7.91
C LEU A 96 -13.48 2.12 -7.16
N VAL A 97 -14.78 2.37 -7.33
CA VAL A 97 -15.84 1.62 -6.61
C VAL A 97 -15.79 0.13 -6.96
N GLY A 98 -15.82 -0.70 -5.93
CA GLY A 98 -15.70 -2.16 -6.02
C GLY A 98 -14.28 -2.65 -6.23
N LYS A 99 -13.26 -1.78 -6.16
CA LYS A 99 -11.84 -2.14 -6.19
C LYS A 99 -11.24 -2.11 -4.80
N SER A 100 -10.18 -2.90 -4.67
CA SER A 100 -9.37 -2.97 -3.48
C SER A 100 -7.90 -2.85 -3.83
N PHE A 101 -7.13 -2.23 -2.95
CA PHE A 101 -5.72 -1.93 -3.15
C PHE A 101 -4.94 -2.16 -1.86
N SER A 102 -3.69 -2.55 -1.99
CA SER A 102 -2.73 -2.57 -0.89
C SER A 102 -1.95 -1.25 -0.88
N LEU A 103 -1.94 -0.61 0.28
CA LEU A 103 -1.07 0.51 0.61
C LEU A 103 0.12 -0.02 1.41
N ALA A 104 1.34 0.29 0.98
CA ALA A 104 2.54 -0.03 1.75
C ALA A 104 3.67 0.98 1.51
N PRO A 105 4.56 1.19 2.49
CA PRO A 105 5.83 1.83 2.24
C PRO A 105 6.71 0.90 1.40
N VAL A 106 7.36 1.43 0.38
CA VAL A 106 8.25 0.70 -0.53
C VAL A 106 9.71 1.13 -0.38
N LEU A 107 9.95 2.42 -0.10
CA LEU A 107 11.29 2.97 0.15
C LEU A 107 11.33 3.81 1.43
N PHE A 108 12.50 3.84 2.07
CA PHE A 108 12.88 4.72 3.17
C PHE A 108 14.19 5.42 2.81
N ASP A 109 14.19 6.74 2.72
CA ASP A 109 15.31 7.56 2.21
C ASP A 109 15.87 7.07 0.87
N GLY A 110 14.98 6.57 -0.01
CA GLY A 110 15.33 6.02 -1.32
C GLY A 110 15.92 4.61 -1.31
N GLN A 111 16.10 4.00 -0.14
CA GLN A 111 16.51 2.59 0.00
C GLN A 111 15.27 1.70 0.16
N ALA A 112 15.30 0.47 -0.36
CA ALA A 112 14.20 -0.49 -0.17
C ALA A 112 13.87 -0.65 1.32
N VAL A 113 12.58 -0.53 1.67
CA VAL A 113 12.16 -0.42 3.08
C VAL A 113 12.62 -1.59 3.94
N ASN A 114 12.52 -2.83 3.44
CA ASN A 114 12.96 -4.02 4.15
C ASN A 114 14.47 -3.99 4.42
N GLN A 115 15.26 -3.60 3.42
CA GLN A 115 16.69 -3.45 3.59
C GLN A 115 17.03 -2.34 4.61
N ALA A 116 16.31 -1.21 4.56
CA ALA A 116 16.51 -0.13 5.52
C ALA A 116 16.16 -0.56 6.95
N MET A 117 15.14 -1.40 7.14
CA MET A 117 14.81 -1.98 8.44
C MET A 117 15.89 -2.98 8.89
N ASP A 118 16.34 -3.89 8.02
CA ASP A 118 17.39 -4.86 8.34
C ASP A 118 18.72 -4.20 8.73
N GLU A 119 19.02 -3.03 8.16
CA GLU A 119 20.20 -2.22 8.45
C GLU A 119 20.01 -1.23 9.61
N ASN A 120 18.88 -1.29 10.33
CA ASN A 120 18.51 -0.38 11.42
C ASN A 120 18.46 1.11 11.02
N LYS A 121 18.23 1.41 9.74
CA LYS A 121 18.03 2.78 9.22
C LYS A 121 16.57 3.23 9.29
N ALA A 122 15.64 2.30 9.07
CA ALA A 122 14.20 2.55 9.19
C ALA A 122 13.65 1.96 10.50
N PRO A 123 12.52 2.49 11.02
CA PRO A 123 11.79 1.89 12.14
C PRO A 123 11.44 0.42 11.85
N GLN A 124 11.69 -0.47 12.82
CA GLN A 124 11.58 -1.93 12.64
C GLN A 124 10.20 -2.43 12.22
N ASN A 125 9.14 -1.67 12.51
CA ASN A 125 7.78 -2.05 12.17
C ASN A 125 7.20 -1.20 11.04
N LEU A 126 8.00 -0.43 10.29
CA LEU A 126 7.46 0.51 9.31
C LEU A 126 6.53 -0.17 8.28
N VAL A 127 6.88 -1.37 7.81
CA VAL A 127 6.02 -2.13 6.88
C VAL A 127 4.79 -2.72 7.57
N HIS A 128 4.95 -3.21 8.80
CA HIS A 128 3.88 -3.88 9.55
C HIS A 128 2.85 -2.90 10.11
N ASP A 129 3.29 -1.72 10.52
CA ASP A 129 2.45 -0.70 11.12
C ASP A 129 1.95 0.33 10.09
N GLY A 130 2.71 0.52 9.00
CA GLY A 130 2.35 1.44 7.92
C GLY A 130 1.46 0.84 6.83
N GLY A 131 1.34 -0.50 6.75
CA GLY A 131 0.54 -1.16 5.72
C GLY A 131 -0.97 -1.06 5.94
N ALA A 132 -1.73 -0.90 4.85
CA ALA A 132 -3.18 -0.98 4.87
C ALA A 132 -3.73 -1.69 3.62
N TYR A 133 -4.90 -2.30 3.75
CA TYR A 133 -5.71 -2.75 2.61
C TYR A 133 -6.98 -1.91 2.56
N ILE A 134 -7.28 -1.32 1.40
CA ILE A 134 -8.39 -0.38 1.24
C ILE A 134 -9.31 -0.91 0.16
N SER A 135 -10.58 -1.12 0.50
CA SER A 135 -11.63 -1.54 -0.43
C SER A 135 -12.68 -0.45 -0.57
N PHE A 136 -12.81 0.17 -1.73
CA PHE A 136 -13.79 1.24 -1.96
C PHE A 136 -15.17 0.61 -2.21
N THR A 137 -16.04 0.61 -1.21
CA THR A 137 -17.32 -0.12 -1.23
C THR A 137 -18.45 0.69 -1.85
N SER A 138 -18.34 2.02 -1.86
CA SER A 138 -19.31 2.93 -2.46
C SER A 138 -18.61 4.19 -2.99
N GLU A 139 -19.40 5.12 -3.52
CA GLU A 139 -18.94 6.44 -3.99
C GLU A 139 -18.28 7.30 -2.90
N SER A 140 -18.51 7.01 -1.61
CA SER A 140 -17.93 7.81 -0.51
C SER A 140 -17.45 6.99 0.68
N THR A 141 -17.56 5.67 0.62
CA THR A 141 -17.18 4.76 1.72
C THR A 141 -16.12 3.78 1.26
N ALA A 142 -15.12 3.59 2.11
CA ALA A 142 -14.12 2.54 1.97
C ALA A 142 -14.10 1.68 3.23
N PHE A 143 -13.78 0.40 3.07
CA PHE A 143 -13.41 -0.48 4.15
C PHE A 143 -11.88 -0.54 4.22
N VAL A 144 -11.33 -0.27 5.39
CA VAL A 144 -9.89 -0.16 5.63
C VAL A 144 -9.48 -1.27 6.58
N GLU A 145 -8.40 -1.99 6.26
CA GLU A 145 -7.74 -2.97 7.14
C GLU A 145 -6.28 -2.57 7.36
N LEU A 146 -5.92 -2.10 8.55
CA LEU A 146 -4.57 -1.71 8.96
C LEU A 146 -3.80 -2.93 9.49
N ALA A 147 -2.55 -3.09 9.03
CA ALA A 147 -1.73 -4.24 9.39
C ALA A 147 -1.22 -4.24 10.86
N GLY A 148 -1.11 -3.07 11.50
CA GLY A 148 -0.54 -2.92 12.86
C GLY A 148 -1.52 -2.55 13.98
N SER A 149 -2.85 -2.62 13.77
CA SER A 149 -3.84 -2.07 14.71
C SER A 149 -4.68 -3.10 15.46
N TYR A 150 -5.03 -2.80 16.73
CA TYR A 150 -5.86 -3.65 17.62
C TYR A 150 -7.31 -3.85 17.12
N ARG A 151 -7.83 -2.86 16.38
CA ARG A 151 -9.02 -3.00 15.53
C ARG A 151 -8.56 -2.72 14.11
N PRO A 152 -8.07 -3.75 13.40
CA PRO A 152 -7.41 -3.53 12.12
C PRO A 152 -8.43 -3.00 11.11
N ASN A 153 -9.71 -3.33 11.26
CA ASN A 153 -10.71 -3.06 10.26
C ASN A 153 -11.82 -2.09 10.69
N TYR A 154 -12.17 -1.17 9.80
CA TYR A 154 -13.24 -0.19 9.98
C TYR A 154 -13.74 0.36 8.63
N GLU A 155 -14.93 0.96 8.63
CA GLU A 155 -15.40 1.78 7.51
C GLU A 155 -14.90 3.22 7.68
N ASP A 156 -14.41 3.80 6.60
CA ASP A 156 -13.94 5.17 6.54
C ASP A 156 -14.67 5.92 5.41
N GLU A 157 -14.96 7.19 5.65
CA GLU A 157 -15.42 8.07 4.59
C GLU A 157 -14.20 8.56 3.81
N TYR A 158 -14.27 8.51 2.49
CA TYR A 158 -13.22 9.05 1.64
C TYR A 158 -13.73 10.22 0.81
N THR A 159 -12.79 11.10 0.44
CA THR A 159 -13.06 12.22 -0.46
C THR A 159 -12.11 12.18 -1.64
N MET A 160 -12.53 12.75 -2.76
CA MET A 160 -11.72 12.83 -3.97
C MET A 160 -11.70 14.27 -4.49
N THR A 161 -10.54 14.68 -4.98
CA THR A 161 -10.37 15.85 -5.86
C THR A 161 -10.03 15.34 -7.27
N ASN A 162 -9.74 16.23 -8.22
CA ASN A 162 -9.25 15.82 -9.55
C ASN A 162 -7.85 15.17 -9.55
N GLU A 163 -7.15 15.19 -8.41
CA GLU A 163 -5.74 14.77 -8.32
C GLU A 163 -5.47 13.81 -7.16
N THR A 164 -6.33 13.78 -6.13
CA THR A 164 -6.06 13.02 -4.90
C THR A 164 -7.29 12.32 -4.35
N ILE A 165 -7.06 11.20 -3.68
CA ILE A 165 -8.01 10.50 -2.80
C ILE A 165 -7.54 10.71 -1.36
N THR A 166 -8.45 11.07 -0.46
CA THR A 166 -8.17 11.13 0.98
C THR A 166 -8.95 10.03 1.69
N VAL A 167 -8.25 9.06 2.28
CA VAL A 167 -8.80 7.89 2.98
C VAL A 167 -7.77 7.38 3.98
N ALA A 168 -8.18 6.85 5.13
CA ALA A 168 -7.30 6.26 6.14
C ALA A 168 -6.16 7.20 6.60
N ASN A 169 -6.45 8.51 6.70
CA ASN A 169 -5.48 9.58 6.96
C ASN A 169 -4.36 9.73 5.91
N GLN A 170 -4.51 9.13 4.74
CA GLN A 170 -3.58 9.24 3.62
C GLN A 170 -4.16 10.14 2.55
N THR A 171 -3.29 10.90 1.89
CA THR A 171 -3.61 11.61 0.64
C THR A 171 -2.87 10.93 -0.49
N ILE A 172 -3.61 10.17 -1.30
CA ILE A 172 -3.11 9.31 -2.37
C ILE A 172 -3.27 10.07 -3.69
N PRO A 173 -2.18 10.44 -4.37
CA PRO A 173 -2.28 11.05 -5.69
C PRO A 173 -2.69 10.02 -6.73
N TYR A 174 -3.47 10.44 -7.71
CA TYR A 174 -3.85 9.63 -8.84
C TYR A 174 -3.85 10.45 -10.12
N SER A 175 -3.84 9.76 -11.26
CA SER A 175 -3.99 10.36 -12.57
C SER A 175 -4.93 9.55 -13.44
N ILE A 176 -5.50 10.21 -14.44
CA ILE A 176 -6.28 9.56 -15.50
C ILE A 176 -5.49 9.67 -16.79
N THR A 177 -4.86 8.56 -17.18
CA THR A 177 -4.07 8.50 -18.41
C THR A 177 -4.79 7.62 -19.42
N ASN A 178 -5.14 8.18 -20.59
CA ASN A 178 -5.92 7.49 -21.63
C ASN A 178 -7.24 6.90 -21.10
N GLY A 179 -7.89 7.59 -20.16
CA GLY A 179 -9.16 7.16 -19.57
C GLY A 179 -9.03 6.07 -18.49
N VAL A 180 -7.81 5.72 -18.07
CA VAL A 180 -7.55 4.72 -17.04
C VAL A 180 -7.02 5.39 -15.78
N LEU A 181 -7.60 5.04 -14.63
CA LEU A 181 -7.11 5.42 -13.31
C LEU A 181 -5.77 4.76 -13.02
N THR A 182 -4.77 5.57 -12.70
CA THR A 182 -3.42 5.12 -12.36
C THR A 182 -2.95 5.77 -11.07
N PHE A 183 -2.18 5.03 -10.28
CA PHE A 183 -1.55 5.51 -9.06
C PHE A 183 -0.04 5.50 -9.25
N ASP A 184 0.59 6.66 -9.07
CA ASP A 184 2.04 6.75 -8.96
C ASP A 184 2.45 6.62 -7.49
N SER A 185 3.69 6.22 -7.24
CA SER A 185 4.24 6.29 -5.89
C SER A 185 4.33 7.75 -5.41
N TRP A 186 4.17 7.96 -4.12
CA TRP A 186 4.28 9.30 -3.51
C TRP A 186 5.10 9.25 -2.23
N THR A 187 5.48 10.43 -1.74
CA THR A 187 6.33 10.53 -0.56
C THR A 187 5.63 11.25 0.59
N THR A 188 5.93 10.83 1.81
CA THR A 188 5.63 11.57 3.04
C THR A 188 6.89 11.74 3.87
N GLU A 189 6.88 12.72 4.77
CA GLU A 189 7.97 12.93 5.73
C GLU A 189 7.58 12.37 7.10
N LEU A 190 8.46 11.59 7.70
CA LEU A 190 8.34 11.09 9.07
C LEU A 190 9.67 11.30 9.80
N ASP A 191 9.66 12.12 10.86
CA ASP A 191 10.83 12.38 11.70
C ASP A 191 12.10 12.83 10.93
N GLY A 192 11.92 13.56 9.82
CA GLY A 192 13.01 14.04 8.96
C GLY A 192 13.52 13.03 7.94
N HIS A 193 12.81 11.91 7.77
CA HIS A 193 13.05 10.89 6.77
C HIS A 193 11.93 10.86 5.73
N THR A 194 12.29 10.53 4.50
CA THR A 194 11.33 10.40 3.40
C THR A 194 10.87 8.95 3.28
N ILE A 195 9.57 8.72 3.39
CA ILE A 195 8.94 7.43 3.10
C ILE A 195 8.30 7.51 1.73
N THR A 196 8.61 6.55 0.85
CA THR A 196 7.90 6.38 -0.43
C THR A 196 6.85 5.29 -0.29
N TRP A 197 5.63 5.60 -0.70
CA TRP A 197 4.46 4.74 -0.65
C TRP A 197 4.08 4.25 -2.04
N ALA A 198 3.45 3.08 -2.11
CA ALA A 198 2.82 2.56 -3.30
C ALA A 198 1.39 2.12 -2.98
N PHE A 199 0.53 2.20 -4.01
CA PHE A 199 -0.85 1.74 -3.99
C PHE A 199 -1.03 0.76 -5.16
N GLU A 200 -1.20 -0.53 -4.85
CA GLU A 200 -1.19 -1.64 -5.81
C GLU A 200 -2.46 -2.47 -5.77
#